data_AF-A0A564Q2Q1-F1
#
_entry.id   AF-A0A564Q2Q1-F1
#
_cell.length_a   1.000
_cell.length_b   1.000
_cell.length_c   1.000
_cell.angle_alpha   90.00
_cell.angle_beta   90.00
_cell.angle_gamma   90.00
#
_symmetry.space_group_name_H-M   'P 1'
#
loop_
_entity.id
_entity.type
_entity.pdbx_description
1 polymer ?
#
loop_
_entity_poly.entity_id
_entity_poly.type
_entity_poly.pdbx_seq_one_letter_code
_entity_poly.pdbx_strand_id
1 'polypeptide(L)'
;MRQPVSEKDIGFSTRAIHDGVGDGGDLTPPIHQTSTFILGEGPYVYTRVGNPTQEILEQKIASLERGESCVAFSSGMAAISALNFTVRKVYIQ
;
A
#
# COMPACT_ATOMS: atom_id res chain seq x y z
N MET A 1 -16.96 -7.70 29.59
CA MET A 1 -16.95 -7.02 28.28
C MET A 1 -15.50 -6.83 27.89
N ARG A 2 -15.02 -7.43 26.78
CA ARG A 2 -13.61 -7.34 26.36
C ARG A 2 -13.36 -5.93 25.81
N GLN A 3 -12.34 -5.24 26.30
CA GLN A 3 -11.96 -3.94 25.76
C GLN A 3 -11.55 -4.09 24.29
N PRO A 4 -11.87 -3.12 23.42
CA PRO A 4 -11.40 -3.14 22.04
C PRO A 4 -9.86 -3.13 22.04
N VAL A 5 -9.26 -4.07 21.32
CA VAL A 5 -7.80 -4.10 21.12
C VAL A 5 -7.40 -2.89 20.29
N SER A 6 -6.40 -2.13 20.73
CA SER A 6 -5.85 -1.05 19.91
C SER A 6 -5.17 -1.66 18.68
N GLU A 7 -5.21 -0.96 17.55
CA GLU A 7 -4.64 -1.43 16.28
C GLU A 7 -3.13 -1.73 16.38
N LYS A 8 -2.44 -1.04 17.30
CA LYS A 8 -1.02 -1.27 17.63
C LYS A 8 -0.77 -2.53 18.46
N ASP A 9 -1.79 -3.05 19.14
CA ASP A 9 -1.71 -4.22 20.03
C ASP A 9 -2.09 -5.54 19.34
N ILE A 10 -2.46 -5.49 18.06
CA ILE A 10 -2.75 -6.68 17.26
C ILE A 10 -1.43 -7.38 16.91
N GLY A 11 -1.39 -8.72 16.92
CA GLY A 11 -0.17 -9.48 16.61
C GLY A 11 0.23 -9.38 15.13
N PHE A 12 1.53 -9.57 14.83
CA PHE A 12 2.06 -9.56 13.46
C PHE A 12 1.31 -10.50 12.51
N SER A 13 1.07 -11.74 12.95
CA SER A 13 0.39 -12.75 12.14
C SER A 13 -1.04 -12.36 11.79
N THR A 14 -1.75 -11.69 12.69
CA THR A 14 -3.11 -11.21 12.43
C THR A 14 -3.09 -10.09 11.40
N ARG A 15 -2.19 -9.12 11.55
CA ARG A 15 -2.02 -8.01 10.60
C ARG A 15 -1.64 -8.49 9.20
N ALA A 16 -0.77 -9.50 9.11
CA ALA A 16 -0.36 -10.07 7.84
C ALA A 16 -1.55 -10.65 7.03
N ILE A 17 -2.55 -11.17 7.72
CA ILE A 17 -3.75 -11.72 7.09
C ILE A 17 -4.80 -10.62 6.85
N HIS A 18 -5.11 -9.80 7.85
CA HIS A 18 -6.31 -8.97 7.85
C HIS A 18 -6.11 -7.49 7.47
N ASP A 19 -4.90 -6.95 7.54
CA ASP A 19 -4.70 -5.54 7.23
C ASP A 19 -4.74 -5.27 5.73
N GLY A 20 -5.04 -4.03 5.35
CA GLY A 20 -5.14 -3.60 3.94
C GLY A 20 -6.30 -4.23 3.17
N VAL A 21 -7.20 -4.99 3.80
CA VAL A 21 -8.39 -5.52 3.13
C VAL A 21 -9.40 -4.37 2.99
N GLY A 22 -9.70 -3.97 1.76
CA GLY A 22 -10.68 -2.93 1.46
C GLY A 22 -12.12 -3.38 1.70
N ASP A 23 -13.04 -2.42 1.87
CA ASP A 23 -14.46 -2.62 2.22
C ASP A 23 -15.34 -3.17 1.07
N GLY A 24 -14.75 -3.83 0.07
CA GLY A 24 -15.41 -4.24 -1.17
C GLY A 24 -16.43 -5.39 -1.04
N GLY A 25 -16.71 -5.86 0.17
CA GLY A 25 -17.65 -6.96 0.45
C GLY A 25 -17.09 -8.37 0.17
N ASP A 26 -16.06 -8.48 -0.66
CA ASP A 26 -15.38 -9.73 -0.96
C ASP A 26 -14.36 -10.11 0.13
N LEU A 27 -14.29 -11.40 0.48
CA LEU A 27 -13.29 -11.90 1.43
C LEU A 27 -11.85 -11.77 0.93
N THR A 28 -11.66 -11.86 -0.38
CA THR A 28 -10.37 -11.67 -1.05
C THR A 28 -10.53 -10.47 -1.98
N PRO A 29 -9.67 -9.44 -1.88
CA PRO A 29 -9.82 -8.26 -2.71
C PRO A 29 -9.66 -8.61 -4.20
N PRO A 30 -10.45 -8.00 -5.09
CA PRO A 30 -10.34 -8.23 -6.52
C PRO A 30 -9.00 -7.73 -7.09
N ILE A 31 -8.58 -8.34 -8.19
CA ILE A 31 -7.35 -7.96 -8.90
C ILE A 31 -7.69 -6.92 -9.97
N HIS A 32 -7.18 -5.70 -9.82
CA HIS A 32 -7.35 -4.60 -10.76
C HIS A 32 -6.23 -4.58 -11.81
N GLN A 33 -6.31 -5.49 -12.78
CA GLN A 33 -5.34 -5.63 -13.88
C GLN A 33 -5.66 -4.71 -15.07
N THR A 34 -5.79 -3.41 -14.81
CA THR A 34 -5.95 -2.37 -15.84
C THR A 34 -4.77 -1.40 -15.81
N SER A 35 -4.49 -0.75 -16.94
CA SER A 35 -3.51 0.35 -17.00
C SER A 35 -4.14 1.71 -16.70
N THR A 36 -5.40 1.94 -17.07
CA THR A 36 -6.08 3.24 -17.01
C THR A 36 -7.43 3.12 -16.32
N PHE A 37 -7.84 4.20 -15.65
CA PHE A 37 -9.11 4.34 -14.94
C PHE A 37 -9.89 5.55 -15.47
N ILE A 38 -11.20 5.58 -15.20
CA ILE A 38 -12.07 6.68 -15.63
C ILE A 38 -11.75 7.91 -14.78
N LEU A 39 -11.47 9.04 -15.44
CA LEU A 39 -11.12 10.28 -14.76
C LEU A 39 -12.34 10.85 -14.02
N GLY A 40 -12.18 11.14 -12.73
CA GLY A 40 -13.22 11.74 -11.90
C GLY A 40 -14.15 10.73 -11.22
N GLU A 41 -14.02 9.44 -11.49
CA GLU A 41 -14.81 8.38 -10.83
C GLU A 41 -14.07 7.67 -9.67
N GLY A 42 -12.92 8.20 -9.26
CA GLY A 42 -12.15 7.65 -8.14
C GLY A 42 -10.77 8.29 -7.99
N PRO A 43 -9.99 7.83 -7.00
CA PRO A 43 -8.64 8.36 -6.75
C PRO A 43 -7.60 7.90 -7.79
N TYR A 44 -7.90 6.84 -8.55
CA TYR A 44 -6.98 6.27 -9.54
C TYR A 44 -7.27 6.81 -10.94
N VAL A 45 -6.20 7.10 -11.67
CA VAL A 45 -6.25 7.53 -13.09
C VAL A 45 -5.38 6.62 -13.96
N TYR A 46 -4.20 6.25 -13.47
CA TYR A 46 -3.23 5.43 -14.20
C TYR A 46 -2.41 4.57 -13.24
N THR A 47 -2.31 3.28 -13.52
CA THR A 47 -1.69 2.27 -12.64
C THR A 47 -0.24 2.57 -12.26
N ARG A 48 0.53 3.27 -13.11
CA ARG A 48 1.91 3.67 -12.74
C ARG A 48 1.96 4.63 -11.54
N VAL A 49 0.88 5.37 -11.29
CA VAL A 49 0.79 6.35 -10.20
C VAL A 49 0.05 5.75 -9.01
N GLY A 50 -0.99 4.98 -9.26
CA GLY A 50 -1.73 4.28 -8.20
C GLY A 50 -2.66 3.23 -8.76
N ASN A 51 -2.82 2.13 -8.03
CA ASN A 51 -3.67 1.01 -8.37
C ASN A 51 -4.26 0.40 -7.08
N PRO A 52 -5.57 0.09 -7.03
CA PRO A 52 -6.21 -0.40 -5.82
C PRO A 52 -5.57 -1.68 -5.26
N THR A 53 -5.18 -2.62 -6.13
CA THR A 53 -4.52 -3.85 -5.70
C THR A 53 -3.12 -3.60 -5.13
N GLN A 54 -2.39 -2.62 -5.68
CA GLN A 54 -1.07 -2.25 -5.16
C GLN A 54 -1.17 -1.49 -3.84
N GLU A 55 -2.15 -0.61 -3.69
CA GLU A 55 -2.35 0.16 -2.47
C GLU A 55 -2.67 -0.75 -1.26
N ILE A 56 -3.46 -1.80 -1.47
CA ILE A 56 -3.71 -2.83 -0.45
C ILE A 56 -2.40 -3.47 0.04
N LEU A 57 -1.49 -3.80 -0.88
CA LEU A 57 -0.17 -4.33 -0.54
C LEU A 57 0.66 -3.29 0.23
N GLU A 58 0.67 -2.04 -0.22
CA GLU A 58 1.40 -0.94 0.41
C GLU A 58 0.93 -0.70 1.85
N GLN A 59 -0.37 -0.58 2.08
CA GLN A 59 -0.96 -0.41 3.41
C GLN A 59 -0.60 -1.59 4.34
N LYS A 60 -0.67 -2.82 3.82
CA LYS A 60 -0.28 -4.01 4.58
C LYS A 60 1.19 -3.99 4.99
N ILE A 61 2.10 -3.69 4.06
CA ILE A 61 3.54 -3.63 4.37
C ILE A 61 3.83 -2.48 5.34
N ALA A 62 3.22 -1.30 5.15
CA ALA A 62 3.35 -0.18 6.07
C ALA A 62 2.94 -0.57 7.50
N SER A 63 1.81 -1.26 7.65
CA SER A 63 1.35 -1.75 8.96
C SER A 63 2.30 -2.79 9.58
N LEU A 64 2.81 -3.73 8.78
CA LEU A 64 3.74 -4.76 9.26
C LEU A 64 5.06 -4.16 9.75
N GLU A 65 5.59 -3.18 9.02
CA GLU A 65 6.84 -2.47 9.34
C GLU A 65 6.65 -1.31 10.34
N ARG A 66 5.40 -1.04 10.76
CA ARG A 66 5.03 0.12 11.59
C ARG A 66 5.46 1.46 10.96
N GLY A 67 5.49 1.52 9.63
CA GLY A 67 5.70 2.74 8.85
C GLY A 67 4.39 3.50 8.63
N GLU A 68 4.51 4.80 8.33
CA GLU A 68 3.35 5.64 7.99
C GLU A 68 2.78 5.32 6.61
N SER A 69 3.65 4.98 5.66
CA SER A 69 3.28 4.64 4.29
C SER A 69 4.30 3.70 3.67
N CYS A 70 3.93 3.06 2.56
CA CYS A 70 4.80 2.22 1.75
C CYS A 70 4.54 2.52 0.28
N VAL A 71 5.53 2.26 -0.58
CA VAL A 71 5.39 2.32 -2.04
C VAL A 71 5.92 1.03 -2.63
N ALA A 72 5.11 0.36 -3.44
CA ALA A 72 5.47 -0.89 -4.10
C ALA A 72 6.22 -0.62 -5.41
N PHE A 73 7.31 -1.37 -5.62
CA PHE A 73 8.11 -1.30 -6.84
C PHE A 73 8.17 -2.67 -7.54
N SER A 74 8.56 -2.67 -8.82
CA SER A 74 8.71 -3.89 -9.60
C SER A 74 9.79 -4.85 -9.07
N SER A 75 10.77 -4.34 -8.31
CA SER A 75 11.84 -5.12 -7.69
C SER A 75 12.49 -4.36 -6.53
N GLY A 76 13.24 -5.09 -5.69
CA GLY A 76 14.05 -4.47 -4.63
C GLY A 76 15.13 -3.51 -5.18
N MET A 77 15.74 -3.83 -6.32
CA MET A 77 16.72 -2.92 -6.95
C MET A 77 16.07 -1.65 -7.48
N ALA A 78 14.83 -1.73 -7.99
CA ALA A 78 14.05 -0.55 -8.36
C ALA A 78 13.74 0.33 -7.13
N ALA A 79 13.36 -0.27 -6.00
CA ALA A 79 13.13 0.46 -4.75
C ALA A 79 14.40 1.19 -4.27
N ILE A 80 15.55 0.51 -4.26
CA ILE A 80 16.84 1.12 -3.88
C ILE A 80 17.22 2.25 -4.84
N SER A 81 17.04 2.05 -6.14
CA SER A 81 17.36 3.07 -7.15
C SER A 81 16.47 4.31 -7.00
N ALA A 82 15.16 4.11 -6.79
CA ALA A 82 14.20 5.18 -6.56
C ALA A 82 14.51 5.98 -5.30
N LEU A 83 14.92 5.31 -4.21
CA LEU A 83 15.36 5.97 -2.98
C LEU A 83 16.59 6.86 -3.25
N ASN A 84 17.61 6.32 -3.93
CA ASN A 84 18.81 7.07 -4.27
C ASN A 84 18.50 8.31 -5.14
N PHE A 85 17.66 8.16 -6.16
CA PHE A 85 17.28 9.29 -7.02
C PHE A 85 16.46 10.35 -6.29
N THR A 86 15.52 9.92 -5.45
CA THR A 86 14.65 10.84 -4.70
C THR A 86 15.45 11.63 -3.68
N VAL A 87 16.21 10.95 -2.82
CA VAL A 87 16.98 11.60 -1.75
C VAL A 87 18.06 12.52 -2.33
N ARG A 88 18.80 12.08 -3.36
CA ARG A 88 19.82 12.92 -3.99
C ARG A 88 19.24 14.22 -4.58
N LYS A 89 18.05 14.15 -5.20
CA LYS A 89 17.43 15.36 -5.77
C LYS A 89 17.02 16.36 -4.69
N VAL A 90 16.60 15.89 -3.51
CA VAL A 90 16.24 16.75 -2.38
C VAL A 90 17.45 17.49 -1.82
N TYR A 91 18.66 16.93 -1.89
CA TYR A 91 19.90 17.56 -1.37
C TYR A 91 20.59 18.54 -2.34
N ILE A 92 20.11 18.70 -3.59
CA ILE A 92 20.72 19.58 -4.60
C ILE A 92 19.75 20.73 -4.98
N GLN A 93 18.79 21.01 -4.11
CA GLN A 93 17.92 22.20 -4.14
C GLN A 93 18.13 22.97 -2.83
#